data_AF-A0A501WXM3-F1
#
_entry.id   AF-A0A501WXM3-F1
#
_cell.length_a   1.000
_cell.length_b   1.000
_cell.length_c   1.000
_cell.angle_alpha   90.00
_cell.angle_beta   90.00
_cell.angle_gamma   90.00
#
_symmetry.space_group_name_H-M   'P 1'
#
loop_
_entity.id
_entity.type
_entity.pdbx_description
1 polymer ?
#
loop_
_entity_poly.entity_id
_entity_poly.type
_entity_poly.pdbx_seq_one_letter_code
_entity_poly.pdbx_strand_id
1 'polypeptide(L)'
;MPTASIGVRSYNGPLIAPDLLSGQNTLLLSTFSAQTTGTLADNEGTLSNADSGISTFDGSSLTYVGSGTVQAGISVAGVIVPTGPAVDVVVFDAGGKTYFHFPDGPPTALSAVAMIVTIDSDPYEVFPNPYLGDAAVNTFHGDNFANIMTGEGN
;
A
#
# COMPACT_ATOMS: atom_id res chain seq x y z
N MET A 1 11.78 -0.43 13.89
CA MET A 1 10.54 -0.56 13.12
C MET A 1 10.52 -1.95 12.51
N PRO A 2 9.49 -2.76 12.77
CA PRO A 2 9.22 -4.03 12.09
C PRO A 2 9.32 -3.91 10.56
N THR A 3 9.68 -5.00 9.87
CA THR A 3 9.85 -4.99 8.41
C THR A 3 9.23 -6.21 7.75
N ALA A 4 8.69 -6.03 6.55
CA ALA A 4 8.16 -7.09 5.69
C ALA A 4 8.64 -6.94 4.24
N SER A 5 8.84 -8.06 3.55
CA SER A 5 9.09 -8.07 2.10
C SER A 5 7.75 -8.07 1.37
N ILE A 6 7.49 -7.04 0.55
CA ILE A 6 6.24 -6.90 -0.19
C ILE A 6 6.48 -6.83 -1.71
N GLY A 7 5.53 -7.34 -2.49
CA GLY A 7 5.54 -7.22 -3.95
C GLY A 7 4.84 -5.95 -4.41
N VAL A 8 5.48 -5.14 -5.26
CA VAL A 8 4.94 -3.86 -5.73
C VAL A 8 5.08 -3.72 -7.25
N ARG A 9 4.27 -2.84 -7.83
CA ARG A 9 4.44 -2.31 -9.19
C ARG A 9 4.49 -0.80 -9.12
N SER A 10 5.48 -0.17 -9.77
CA SER A 10 5.50 1.29 -9.88
C SER A 10 4.54 1.72 -10.98
N TYR A 11 3.73 2.73 -10.70
CA TYR A 11 2.88 3.40 -11.67
C TYR A 11 3.64 4.55 -12.35
N ASN A 12 3.63 4.57 -13.68
CA ASN A 12 4.29 5.60 -14.52
C ASN A 12 3.28 6.35 -15.39
N GLY A 13 1.99 6.28 -15.05
CA GLY A 13 0.95 6.97 -15.79
C GLY A 13 0.79 8.44 -15.35
N PRO A 14 -0.15 9.17 -15.97
CA PRO A 14 -0.28 10.61 -15.79
C PRO A 14 -1.04 11.03 -14.52
N LEU A 15 -1.79 10.13 -13.89
CA LEU A 15 -2.56 10.46 -12.68
C LEU A 15 -1.61 10.62 -11.49
N ILE A 16 -1.83 11.65 -10.69
CA ILE A 16 -1.11 11.81 -9.43
C ILE A 16 -1.89 11.15 -8.29
N ALA A 17 -1.22 10.85 -7.18
CA ALA A 17 -1.82 10.17 -6.03
C ALA A 17 -3.19 10.73 -5.58
N PRO A 18 -3.41 12.05 -5.47
CA PRO A 18 -4.73 12.60 -5.13
C PRO A 18 -5.85 12.24 -6.13
N ASP A 19 -5.54 12.10 -7.42
CA ASP A 19 -6.53 11.76 -8.43
C ASP A 19 -7.01 10.30 -8.29
N LEU A 20 -6.20 9.43 -7.67
CA LEU A 20 -6.59 8.05 -7.42
C LEU A 20 -7.75 7.95 -6.42
N LEU A 21 -7.93 8.95 -5.56
CA LEU A 21 -8.99 9.04 -4.56
C LEU A 21 -10.31 9.60 -5.11
N SER A 22 -10.38 9.95 -6.40
CA SER A 22 -11.59 10.54 -7.00
C SER A 22 -12.67 9.51 -7.36
N GLY A 23 -12.59 8.29 -6.81
CA GLY A 23 -13.48 7.16 -7.09
C GLY A 23 -12.85 6.15 -8.06
N GLN A 24 -13.65 5.63 -8.99
CA GLN A 24 -13.20 4.58 -9.90
C GLN A 24 -12.33 5.14 -11.03
N ASN A 25 -11.13 4.58 -11.16
CA ASN A 25 -10.13 4.92 -12.16
C ASN A 25 -9.85 3.72 -13.07
N THR A 26 -9.64 3.94 -14.37
CA THR A 26 -9.17 2.90 -15.30
C THR A 26 -7.74 3.19 -15.71
N LEU A 27 -6.82 2.34 -15.28
CA LEU A 27 -5.38 2.49 -15.51
C LEU A 27 -4.91 1.45 -16.51
N LEU A 28 -4.26 1.86 -17.59
CA LEU A 28 -3.73 0.92 -18.58
C LEU A 28 -2.59 0.10 -17.97
N LEU A 29 -2.58 -1.22 -18.18
CA LEU A 29 -1.54 -2.10 -17.64
C LEU A 29 -0.14 -1.74 -18.15
N SER A 30 -0.05 -1.15 -19.35
CA SER A 30 1.21 -0.66 -19.93
C SER A 30 1.85 0.50 -19.15
N THR A 31 1.11 1.14 -18.24
CA THR A 31 1.64 2.20 -17.37
C THR A 31 2.31 1.67 -16.10
N PHE A 32 2.19 0.36 -15.84
CA PHE A 32 2.83 -0.28 -14.69
C PHE A 32 4.13 -0.95 -15.07
N SER A 33 5.10 -0.91 -14.16
CA SER A 33 6.31 -1.73 -14.28
C SER A 33 5.99 -3.21 -14.13
N ALA A 34 6.98 -4.04 -14.47
CA ALA A 34 7.05 -5.40 -13.95
C ALA A 34 7.01 -5.37 -12.41
N GLN A 35 6.49 -6.44 -11.81
CA GLN A 35 6.47 -6.57 -10.36
C GLN A 35 7.90 -6.71 -9.84
N THR A 36 8.19 -5.98 -8.77
CA THR A 36 9.42 -6.07 -8.00
C THR A 36 9.10 -6.33 -6.54
N THR A 37 10.06 -6.80 -5.77
CA THR A 37 9.95 -6.92 -4.32
C THR A 37 10.77 -5.82 -3.66
N GLY A 38 10.28 -5.29 -2.54
CA GLY A 38 11.03 -4.35 -1.69
C GLY A 38 10.69 -4.55 -0.22
N THR A 39 11.42 -3.84 0.63
CA THR A 39 11.28 -3.92 2.09
C THR A 39 10.41 -2.77 2.58
N LEU A 40 9.23 -3.09 3.10
CA LEU A 40 8.40 -2.16 3.87
C LEU A 40 8.86 -2.19 5.33
N ALA A 41 9.04 -1.02 5.93
CA ALA A 41 9.18 -0.88 7.38
C ALA A 41 8.00 -0.04 7.88
N ASP A 42 7.28 -0.56 8.87
CA ASP A 42 6.13 0.08 9.50
C ASP A 42 6.03 -0.27 11.00
N ASN A 43 5.44 0.61 11.81
CA ASN A 43 5.34 0.48 13.26
C ASN A 43 4.36 -0.61 13.69
N GLU A 44 3.16 -0.67 13.11
CA GLU A 44 2.08 -1.56 13.59
C GLU A 44 1.57 -2.53 12.52
N GLY A 45 2.21 -2.56 11.35
CA GLY A 45 1.81 -3.39 10.22
C GLY A 45 0.58 -2.88 9.48
N THR A 46 0.00 -1.74 9.89
CA THR A 46 -1.15 -1.11 9.25
C THR A 46 -0.74 0.23 8.68
N LEU A 47 -0.73 0.35 7.35
CA LEU A 47 -0.44 1.63 6.70
C LEU A 47 -1.68 2.53 6.72
N SER A 48 -1.45 3.77 7.11
CA SER A 48 -2.45 4.82 7.19
C SER A 48 -1.84 6.19 6.87
N ASN A 49 -2.67 7.24 6.85
CA ASN A 49 -2.18 8.61 6.71
C ASN A 49 -1.24 9.03 7.85
N ALA A 50 -1.35 8.43 9.04
CA ALA A 50 -0.48 8.73 10.17
C ALA A 50 0.97 8.30 9.94
N ASP A 51 1.20 7.34 9.04
CA ASP A 51 2.51 6.76 8.74
C ASP A 51 3.29 7.56 7.69
N SER A 52 2.68 8.58 7.10
CA SER A 52 3.30 9.43 6.09
C SER A 52 4.48 10.21 6.70
N GLY A 53 5.68 9.96 6.20
CA GLY A 53 6.91 10.54 6.77
C GLY A 53 7.57 9.67 7.86
N ILE A 54 6.92 8.59 8.29
CA ILE A 54 7.36 7.72 9.38
C ILE A 54 7.80 6.37 8.83
N SER A 55 6.90 5.70 8.11
CA SER A 55 7.16 4.39 7.49
C SER A 55 8.01 4.54 6.25
N THR A 56 8.72 3.47 5.87
CA THR A 56 9.66 3.50 4.74
C THR A 56 9.49 2.32 3.80
N PHE A 57 9.77 2.56 2.52
CA PHE A 57 9.88 1.50 1.51
C PHE A 57 11.27 1.57 0.86
N ASP A 58 12.03 0.49 0.96
CA ASP A 58 13.45 0.40 0.56
C ASP A 58 14.29 1.56 1.14
N GLY A 59 14.01 1.93 2.39
CA GLY A 59 14.70 3.01 3.12
C GLY A 59 14.29 4.42 2.72
N SER A 60 13.43 4.60 1.71
CA SER A 60 12.84 5.90 1.39
C SER A 60 11.60 6.14 2.24
N SER A 61 11.44 7.35 2.77
CA SER A 61 10.21 7.76 3.44
C SER A 61 9.01 7.53 2.51
N LEU A 62 7.97 6.93 3.08
CA LEU A 62 6.73 6.62 2.40
C LEU A 62 5.68 7.71 2.72
N THR A 63 4.83 8.00 1.75
CA THR A 63 3.57 8.75 1.93
C THR A 63 2.43 7.82 1.58
N TYR A 64 1.53 7.57 2.53
CA TYR A 64 0.36 6.76 2.27
C TYR A 64 -0.61 7.48 1.34
N VAL A 65 -1.16 6.78 0.35
CA VAL A 65 -2.18 7.33 -0.55
C VAL A 65 -3.55 6.79 -0.19
N GLY A 66 -3.66 5.48 -0.05
CA GLY A 66 -4.94 4.83 0.23
C GLY A 66 -4.92 3.33 -0.04
N SER A 67 -6.05 2.69 0.24
CA SER A 67 -6.29 1.29 -0.05
C SER A 67 -7.66 1.11 -0.71
N GLY A 68 -7.89 -0.07 -1.29
CA GLY A 68 -9.17 -0.39 -1.90
C GLY A 68 -9.07 -1.63 -2.75
N THR A 69 -9.67 -1.61 -3.93
CA THR A 69 -9.75 -2.80 -4.79
C THR A 69 -9.34 -2.53 -6.23
N VAL A 70 -8.83 -3.59 -6.87
CA VAL A 70 -8.46 -3.63 -8.29
C VAL A 70 -9.10 -4.82 -8.97
N GLN A 71 -9.69 -4.58 -10.13
CA GLN A 71 -10.21 -5.63 -11.01
C GLN A 71 -9.51 -5.55 -12.38
N ALA A 72 -9.23 -6.71 -12.99
CA ALA A 72 -8.68 -6.74 -14.34
C ALA A 72 -9.72 -6.28 -15.37
N GLY A 73 -9.32 -5.44 -16.32
CA GLY A 73 -10.17 -4.99 -17.43
C GLY A 73 -9.68 -5.49 -18.78
N ILE A 74 -10.59 -5.98 -19.62
CA ILE A 74 -10.32 -6.35 -21.03
C ILE A 74 -10.97 -5.34 -21.97
N SER A 75 -10.44 -5.18 -23.19
CA SER A 75 -11.09 -4.35 -24.22
C SER A 75 -12.02 -5.18 -25.10
N VAL A 76 -13.30 -4.80 -25.17
CA VAL A 76 -14.31 -5.36 -26.06
C VAL A 76 -14.91 -4.25 -26.89
N ALA A 77 -14.68 -4.28 -28.20
CA ALA A 77 -15.13 -3.23 -29.14
C ALA A 77 -14.73 -1.80 -28.70
N GLY A 78 -13.55 -1.64 -28.08
CA GLY A 78 -13.04 -0.36 -27.60
C GLY A 78 -13.51 0.05 -26.20
N VAL A 79 -14.42 -0.71 -25.58
CA VAL A 79 -14.88 -0.48 -24.20
C VAL A 79 -14.09 -1.37 -23.24
N ILE A 80 -13.63 -0.80 -22.13
CA ILE A 80 -13.00 -1.58 -21.05
C ILE A 80 -14.09 -2.21 -20.19
N VAL A 81 -14.06 -3.54 -20.07
CA VAL A 81 -15.02 -4.32 -19.29
C VAL A 81 -14.27 -5.02 -18.15
N PRO A 82 -14.71 -4.86 -16.88
CA PRO A 82 -14.15 -5.60 -15.76
C PRO A 82 -14.33 -7.12 -15.91
N THR A 83 -13.33 -7.87 -15.47
CA THR A 83 -13.26 -9.33 -15.56
C THR A 83 -12.63 -9.92 -14.32
N GLY A 84 -13.11 -11.09 -13.89
CA GLY A 84 -12.63 -11.77 -12.69
C GLY A 84 -13.06 -11.09 -11.39
N PRO A 85 -12.63 -11.61 -10.23
CA PRO A 85 -12.87 -10.95 -8.94
C PRO A 85 -12.03 -9.67 -8.82
N ALA A 86 -12.51 -8.74 -7.99
CA ALA A 86 -11.68 -7.65 -7.48
C ALA A 86 -10.76 -8.19 -6.37
N VAL A 87 -9.55 -7.67 -6.28
CA VAL A 87 -8.56 -7.99 -5.24
C VAL A 87 -8.11 -6.72 -4.54
N ASP A 88 -7.63 -6.87 -3.31
CA ASP A 88 -7.18 -5.72 -2.53
C ASP A 88 -5.92 -5.08 -3.10
N VAL A 89 -5.80 -3.77 -2.86
CA VAL A 89 -4.62 -2.99 -3.22
C VAL A 89 -4.32 -1.95 -2.15
N VAL A 90 -3.03 -1.71 -1.97
CA VAL A 90 -2.51 -0.61 -1.15
C VAL A 90 -1.63 0.26 -2.02
N VAL A 91 -1.83 1.57 -1.95
CA VAL A 91 -1.13 2.57 -2.75
C VAL A 91 -0.35 3.52 -1.85
N PHE A 92 0.90 3.75 -2.22
CA PHE A 92 1.77 4.67 -1.50
C PHE A 92 2.82 5.29 -2.44
N ASP A 93 3.34 6.45 -2.06
CA ASP A 93 4.48 7.08 -2.71
C ASP A 93 5.77 6.84 -1.92
N ALA A 94 6.86 6.49 -2.59
CA ALA A 94 8.19 6.40 -2.00
C ALA A 94 9.27 6.69 -3.04
N GLY A 95 10.30 7.46 -2.68
CA GLY A 95 11.40 7.79 -3.59
C GLY A 95 10.95 8.48 -4.89
N GLY A 96 9.87 9.27 -4.83
CA GLY A 96 9.30 9.98 -5.98
C GLY A 96 8.51 9.11 -6.96
N LYS A 97 8.10 7.90 -6.55
CA LYS A 97 7.29 6.98 -7.36
C LYS A 97 6.06 6.52 -6.59
N THR A 98 4.96 6.34 -7.31
CA THR A 98 3.74 5.71 -6.79
C THR A 98 3.81 4.20 -6.98
N TYR A 99 3.57 3.45 -5.92
CA TYR A 99 3.59 1.99 -5.90
C TYR A 99 2.22 1.42 -5.59
N PHE A 100 1.90 0.32 -6.26
CA PHE A 100 0.72 -0.50 -6.02
C PHE A 100 1.19 -1.83 -5.46
N HIS A 101 0.78 -2.13 -4.23
CA HIS A 101 0.98 -3.41 -3.56
C HIS A 101 -0.33 -4.20 -3.58
N PHE A 102 -0.28 -5.48 -3.96
CA PHE A 102 -1.41 -6.39 -3.93
C PHE A 102 -1.14 -7.49 -2.89
N PRO A 103 -1.70 -7.39 -1.67
CA PRO A 103 -1.38 -8.28 -0.55
C PRO A 103 -1.59 -9.76 -0.88
N ASP A 104 -2.71 -10.08 -1.52
CA ASP A 104 -3.06 -11.44 -1.95
C ASP A 104 -2.65 -11.76 -3.40
N GLY A 105 -1.85 -10.89 -4.01
CA GLY A 105 -1.41 -10.98 -5.40
C GLY A 105 -2.29 -10.20 -6.38
N PRO A 106 -1.75 -9.89 -7.58
CA PRO A 106 -2.44 -9.04 -8.55
C PRO A 106 -3.65 -9.75 -9.18
N PRO A 107 -4.62 -9.01 -9.73
CA PRO A 107 -5.75 -9.61 -10.43
C PRO A 107 -5.28 -10.44 -11.63
N THR A 108 -5.79 -11.66 -11.75
CA THR A 108 -5.40 -12.59 -12.83
C THR A 108 -6.36 -12.50 -14.01
N ALA A 109 -5.86 -12.10 -15.19
CA ALA A 109 -6.56 -12.29 -16.46
C ALA A 109 -5.57 -12.24 -17.64
N LEU A 110 -5.58 -13.29 -18.48
CA LEU A 110 -4.63 -13.46 -19.58
C LEU A 110 -4.75 -12.38 -20.67
N SER A 111 -5.93 -11.77 -20.81
CA SER A 111 -6.22 -10.74 -21.82
C SER A 111 -6.43 -9.36 -21.22
N ALA A 112 -6.04 -9.16 -19.96
CA ALA A 112 -6.19 -7.86 -19.32
C ALA A 112 -5.33 -6.82 -20.03
N VAL A 113 -5.90 -5.64 -20.23
CA VAL A 113 -5.22 -4.47 -20.79
C VAL A 113 -5.27 -3.28 -19.84
N ALA A 114 -6.13 -3.34 -18.82
CA ALA A 114 -6.30 -2.30 -17.83
C ALA A 114 -6.53 -2.88 -16.43
N MET A 115 -6.35 -2.03 -15.42
CA MET A 115 -6.78 -2.22 -14.05
C MET A 115 -7.86 -1.19 -13.75
N ILE A 116 -9.01 -1.67 -13.29
CA ILE A 116 -10.10 -0.84 -12.81
C ILE A 116 -9.93 -0.76 -11.30
N VAL A 117 -9.61 0.44 -10.83
CA VAL A 117 -9.11 0.69 -9.48
C VAL A 117 -10.10 1.59 -8.76
N THR A 118 -10.42 1.25 -7.51
CA THR A 118 -11.15 2.12 -6.59
C THR A 118 -10.30 2.23 -5.32
N ILE A 119 -9.84 3.43 -4.98
CA ILE A 119 -9.03 3.70 -3.78
C ILE A 119 -9.78 4.70 -2.90
N ASP A 120 -9.76 4.43 -1.60
CA ASP A 120 -10.19 5.33 -0.54
C ASP A 120 -9.03 5.57 0.45
N SER A 121 -9.20 6.53 1.36
CA SER A 121 -8.17 6.87 2.36
C SER A 121 -8.10 5.90 3.55
N ASP A 122 -8.84 4.79 3.49
CA ASP A 122 -8.95 3.84 4.58
C ASP A 122 -7.61 3.14 4.85
N PRO A 123 -7.25 2.90 6.12
CA PRO A 123 -6.01 2.22 6.47
C PRO A 123 -6.03 0.74 6.06
N TYR A 124 -4.86 0.12 5.89
CA TYR A 124 -4.76 -1.29 5.46
C TYR A 124 -3.64 -2.05 6.19
N GLU A 125 -3.95 -3.24 6.71
CA GLU A 125 -2.98 -4.15 7.35
C GLU A 125 -2.15 -4.87 6.28
N VAL A 126 -0.88 -4.47 6.14
CA VAL A 126 0.06 -5.04 5.16
C VAL A 126 0.83 -6.24 5.73
N PHE A 127 1.01 -6.27 7.05
CA PHE A 127 1.51 -7.43 7.77
C PHE A 127 0.94 -7.47 9.19
N PRO A 128 0.86 -8.65 9.83
CA PRO A 128 0.29 -8.77 11.17
C PRO A 128 0.95 -7.81 12.15
N ASN A 129 0.14 -7.09 12.92
CA ASN A 129 0.67 -6.17 13.93
C ASN A 129 1.58 -6.93 14.90
N PRO A 130 2.88 -6.60 14.96
CA PRO A 130 3.85 -7.33 15.77
C PRO A 130 3.69 -7.10 17.27
N TYR A 131 2.83 -6.16 17.67
CA TYR A 131 2.51 -5.83 19.06
C TYR A 131 1.13 -6.35 19.49
N LEU A 132 0.27 -6.82 18.57
CA LEU A 132 -1.00 -7.45 18.94
C LEU A 132 -0.74 -8.84 19.55
N GLY A 133 -1.00 -8.96 20.86
CA GLY A 133 -0.83 -10.19 21.63
C GLY A 133 0.38 -10.19 22.59
N ASP A 134 1.21 -9.15 22.56
CA ASP A 134 2.22 -8.95 23.59
C ASP A 134 1.59 -8.20 24.77
N ALA A 135 1.42 -8.87 25.91
CA ALA A 135 1.03 -8.23 27.16
C ALA A 135 2.16 -7.36 27.76
N ALA A 136 3.26 -7.16 27.03
CA ALA A 136 4.35 -6.32 27.44
C ALA A 136 3.96 -4.84 27.37
N VAL A 137 3.96 -4.20 28.54
CA VAL A 137 4.10 -2.75 28.71
C VAL A 137 5.16 -2.26 27.73
N ASN A 138 4.79 -1.37 26.80
CA ASN A 138 5.71 -0.69 25.88
C ASN A 138 6.80 0.03 26.68
N THR A 139 7.90 -0.67 26.98
CA THR A 139 9.05 -0.07 27.64
C THR A 139 9.88 0.60 26.55
N PHE A 140 9.58 1.86 26.26
CA PHE A 140 10.49 2.70 25.50
C PHE A 140 11.69 3.01 26.39
N HIS A 141 12.85 2.46 26.03
CA HIS A 141 14.12 3.00 26.51
C HIS A 141 14.36 4.31 25.76
N GLY A 142 13.97 5.42 26.38
CA GLY A 142 14.37 6.75 25.96
C GLY A 142 15.89 6.84 25.88
N ASP A 143 16.34 7.83 25.12
CA ASP A 143 17.73 8.25 24.95
C ASP A 143 18.57 8.33 26.26
N ASN A 144 19.83 8.75 26.14
CA ASN A 144 20.84 8.83 27.21
C ASN A 144 20.44 9.67 28.46
N PHE A 145 19.18 10.10 28.58
CA PHE A 145 18.61 10.74 29.76
C PHE A 145 17.85 9.79 30.70
N ALA A 146 17.78 8.48 30.43
CA ALA A 146 17.19 7.48 31.33
C ALA A 146 15.73 7.78 31.76
N ASN A 147 14.98 8.47 30.92
CA ASN A 147 13.56 8.70 31.15
C ASN A 147 12.77 7.43 30.77
N ILE A 148 12.00 6.89 31.72
CA ILE A 148 11.00 5.85 31.46
C ILE A 148 9.67 6.57 31.25
N MET A 149 9.14 6.55 30.03
CA MET A 149 7.77 6.97 29.76
C MET A 149 6.86 5.75 29.84
N THR A 150 5.93 5.74 30.81
CA THR A 150 4.88 4.72 30.89
C THR A 150 3.59 5.31 30.33
N GLY A 151 3.04 4.69 29.28
CA GLY A 151 1.69 4.94 28.80
C GLY A 151 0.91 3.63 28.78
N GLU A 152 -0.33 3.66 29.25
CA GLU A 152 -1.29 2.57 29.09
C GLU A 152 -2.13 2.84 27.83
N GLY A 153 -2.29 1.84 26.98
CA GLY A 153 -3.34 1.86 25.97
C GLY A 153 -4.68 1.62 26.67
N ASN A 154 -5.57 2.61 26.63
CA ASN A 154 -7.02 2.43 26.73
C ASN A 154 -7.65 2.82 25.41
#